data_AF-A0A2H3BAN4-F1
#
_entry.id   AF-A0A2H3BAN4-F1
#
_cell.length_a   1.000
_cell.length_b   1.000
_cell.length_c   1.000
_cell.angle_alpha   90.00
_cell.angle_beta   90.00
_cell.angle_gamma   90.00
#
_symmetry.space_group_name_H-M   'P 1'
#
loop_
_entity.id
_entity.type
_entity.pdbx_description
1 polymer ?
#
loop_
_entity_poly.entity_id
_entity_poly.type
_entity_poly.pdbx_seq_one_letter_code
_entity_poly.pdbx_strand_id
1 'polypeptide(L)'
;MLPLLLVWMLVVHFITLSSAQNLMPSSSWKDPNITSSKDERISIASAALEKAVSMLQSNGQFNDSTYETPGRLYAQMAEFDRLTNQTKYKDILKRYFAEAESFHPGHDVSASYGYAAARAYAVYQDPDFLDLAVTSWTSARQYTISKEQTASGTTGVKQFSLSSSCPSQGPGGKNLQ
;
A
#
# COMPACT_ATOMS: atom_id res chain seq x y z
N MET A 1 -22.31 52.57 -13.33
CA MET A 1 -21.24 52.34 -12.33
C MET A 1 -21.30 50.95 -11.66
N LEU A 2 -22.11 50.01 -12.15
CA LEU A 2 -22.18 48.64 -11.64
C LEU A 2 -21.32 47.57 -12.37
N PRO A 3 -20.68 47.81 -13.56
CA PRO A 3 -19.93 46.73 -14.21
C PRO A 3 -18.46 46.64 -13.74
N LEU A 4 -17.91 47.66 -13.09
CA LEU A 4 -16.48 47.68 -12.69
C LEU A 4 -16.19 46.90 -11.40
N LEU A 5 -17.18 46.73 -10.50
CA LEU A 5 -16.98 46.02 -9.21
C LEU A 5 -16.97 44.50 -9.37
N LEU A 6 -17.65 43.94 -10.38
CA LEU A 6 -17.69 42.49 -10.63
C LEU A 6 -16.41 41.94 -11.28
N VAL A 7 -15.69 42.77 -12.03
CA VAL A 7 -14.42 42.38 -12.68
C VAL A 7 -13.31 42.19 -11.64
N TRP A 8 -13.34 42.92 -10.53
CA TRP A 8 -12.32 42.82 -9.47
C TRP A 8 -12.49 41.60 -8.55
N MET A 9 -13.71 41.07 -8.37
CA MET A 9 -13.93 39.88 -7.52
C MET A 9 -13.54 38.56 -8.21
N LEU A 10 -13.50 38.55 -9.55
CA LEU A 10 -13.06 37.38 -10.32
C LEU A 10 -11.54 37.24 -10.39
N VAL A 11 -10.77 38.33 -10.31
CA VAL A 11 -9.30 38.26 -10.39
C VAL A 11 -8.67 37.70 -9.10
N VAL A 12 -9.32 37.87 -7.95
CA VAL A 12 -8.76 37.42 -6.65
C VAL A 12 -8.94 35.91 -6.41
N HIS A 13 -9.87 35.24 -7.09
CA HIS A 13 -10.06 33.78 -6.96
C HIS A 13 -9.09 32.92 -7.78
N PHE A 14 -8.31 33.52 -8.69
CA PHE A 14 -7.42 32.76 -9.59
C PHE A 14 -5.95 32.71 -9.17
N ILE A 15 -5.61 33.17 -7.96
CA ILE A 15 -4.23 33.07 -7.46
C ILE A 15 -4.18 32.15 -6.23
N THR A 16 -4.67 30.92 -6.38
CA THR A 16 -4.13 29.82 -5.58
C THR A 16 -2.92 29.29 -6.33
N LEU A 17 -1.75 29.82 -5.99
CA LEU A 17 -0.48 29.23 -6.43
C LEU A 17 -0.48 27.77 -5.98
N SER A 18 -0.56 26.85 -6.93
CA SER A 18 -0.26 25.44 -6.71
C SER A 18 1.23 25.35 -6.42
N SER A 19 1.61 25.49 -5.15
CA SER A 19 2.95 25.15 -4.70
C SER A 19 3.13 23.66 -4.94
N ALA A 20 3.99 23.28 -5.89
CA ALA A 20 4.54 21.94 -5.90
C ALA A 20 5.21 21.74 -4.54
N GLN A 21 4.65 20.86 -3.70
CA GLN A 21 5.30 20.53 -2.43
C GLN A 21 6.65 19.91 -2.79
N ASN A 22 7.71 20.54 -2.30
CA ASN A 22 9.04 19.97 -2.40
C ASN A 22 9.04 18.69 -1.55
N LEU A 23 8.97 17.53 -2.20
CA LEU A 23 9.07 16.23 -1.54
C LEU A 23 10.51 15.86 -1.20
N MET A 24 11.47 16.79 -1.33
CA MET A 24 12.81 16.54 -0.84
C MET A 24 12.75 16.31 0.67
N PRO A 25 13.25 15.15 1.15
CA PRO A 25 13.37 14.92 2.58
C PRO A 25 14.15 16.07 3.21
N SER A 26 13.74 16.47 4.41
CA SER A 26 14.51 17.43 5.21
C SER A 26 15.98 16.98 5.26
N SER A 27 16.91 17.93 5.22
CA SER A 27 18.34 17.63 5.31
C SER A 27 18.68 16.83 6.57
N SER A 28 17.92 17.00 7.65
CA SER A 28 18.04 16.22 8.89
C SER A 28 17.75 14.71 8.74
N TRP A 29 17.10 14.29 7.65
CA TRP A 29 16.80 12.87 7.37
C TRP A 29 17.87 12.19 6.51
N LYS A 30 18.75 12.95 5.85
CA LYS A 30 19.76 12.37 4.95
C LYS A 30 20.83 11.61 5.72
N ASP A 31 21.26 12.15 6.86
CA ASP A 31 22.30 11.58 7.71
C ASP A 31 21.89 11.61 9.20
N PRO A 32 20.96 10.75 9.62
CA PRO A 32 20.53 10.72 11.01
C PRO A 32 21.66 10.22 11.91
N ASN A 33 21.90 10.93 13.02
CA ASN A 33 22.79 10.43 14.08
C ASN A 33 22.08 9.35 14.90
N ILE A 34 22.30 8.08 14.56
CA ILE A 34 21.72 6.94 15.28
C ILE A 34 22.65 6.51 16.40
N THR A 35 22.28 6.85 17.63
CA THR A 35 23.06 6.53 18.84
C THR A 35 22.79 5.13 19.40
N SER A 36 21.66 4.51 19.02
CA SER A 36 21.30 3.16 19.47
C SER A 36 22.04 2.07 18.70
N SER A 37 22.37 0.99 19.41
CA SER A 37 23.04 -0.15 18.78
C SER A 37 22.10 -0.91 17.82
N LYS A 38 22.67 -1.77 16.96
CA LYS A 38 21.85 -2.65 16.11
C LYS A 38 20.98 -3.59 16.96
N ASP A 39 21.56 -4.20 17.98
CA ASP A 39 20.87 -5.19 18.83
C ASP A 39 19.76 -4.54 19.66
N GLU A 40 19.99 -3.32 20.16
CA GLU A 40 18.97 -2.54 20.84
C GLU A 40 17.78 -2.25 19.91
N ARG A 41 18.04 -1.82 18.67
CA ARG A 41 16.96 -1.58 17.68
C ARG A 41 16.20 -2.85 17.32
N ILE A 42 16.89 -3.98 17.18
CA ILE A 42 16.27 -5.29 16.93
C ILE A 42 15.38 -5.68 18.12
N SER A 43 15.87 -5.49 19.35
CA SER A 43 15.12 -5.78 20.57
C SER A 43 13.83 -4.95 20.67
N ILE A 44 13.93 -3.63 20.44
CA ILE A 44 12.77 -2.72 20.44
C ILE A 44 11.76 -3.13 19.37
N ALA A 45 12.22 -3.41 18.15
CA ALA A 45 11.34 -3.82 17.05
C ALA A 45 10.67 -5.17 17.31
N SER A 46 11.41 -6.15 17.84
CA SER A 46 10.84 -7.45 18.25
C SER A 46 9.75 -7.28 19.30
N ALA A 47 10.02 -6.48 20.35
CA ALA A 47 9.07 -6.24 21.42
C ALA A 47 7.79 -5.53 20.92
N ALA A 48 7.94 -4.57 20.00
CA ALA A 48 6.79 -3.89 19.38
C ALA A 48 5.94 -4.86 18.53
N LEU A 49 6.58 -5.73 17.75
CA LEU A 49 5.89 -6.75 16.96
C LEU A 49 5.18 -7.77 17.84
N GLU A 50 5.83 -8.26 18.89
CA GLU A 50 5.21 -9.16 19.87
C GLU A 50 4.00 -8.50 20.55
N LYS A 51 4.11 -7.22 20.91
CA LYS A 51 2.98 -6.47 21.45
C LYS A 51 1.83 -6.38 20.45
N ALA A 52 2.10 -6.05 19.19
CA ALA A 52 1.07 -6.00 18.15
C ALA A 52 0.43 -7.38 17.90
N VAL A 53 1.22 -8.45 17.87
CA VAL A 53 0.74 -9.83 17.74
C VAL A 53 -0.17 -10.22 18.90
N SER A 54 0.16 -9.83 20.13
CA SER A 54 -0.70 -10.10 21.30
C SER A 54 -2.06 -9.39 21.27
N MET A 55 -2.24 -8.42 20.38
CA MET A 55 -3.51 -7.73 20.18
C MET A 55 -4.38 -8.40 19.10
N LEU A 56 -3.84 -9.39 18.38
CA LEU A 56 -4.61 -10.19 17.45
C LEU A 56 -5.48 -11.19 18.21
N GLN A 57 -6.70 -11.36 17.73
CA GLN A 57 -7.61 -12.41 18.12
C GLN A 57 -7.13 -13.78 17.60
N SER A 58 -7.79 -14.85 18.02
CA SER A 58 -7.47 -16.21 17.58
C SER A 58 -7.59 -16.38 16.06
N ASN A 59 -8.53 -15.67 15.44
CA ASN A 59 -8.76 -15.63 13.99
C ASN A 59 -7.71 -14.80 13.21
N GLY A 60 -6.67 -14.29 13.88
CA GLY A 60 -5.63 -13.47 13.26
C GLY A 60 -6.04 -12.02 12.95
N GLN A 61 -7.22 -11.57 13.40
CA GLN A 61 -7.71 -10.20 13.18
C GLN A 61 -7.55 -9.31 14.42
N PHE A 62 -7.54 -7.98 14.24
CA PHE A 62 -7.77 -7.07 15.37
C PHE A 62 -9.27 -6.84 15.57
N ASN A 63 -9.69 -6.64 16.82
CA ASN A 63 -11.11 -6.44 17.16
C ASN A 63 -11.72 -5.19 16.51
N ASP A 64 -10.95 -4.10 16.41
CA ASP A 64 -11.45 -2.77 16.06
C ASP A 64 -10.80 -2.23 14.77
N SER A 65 -10.56 -3.09 13.79
CA SER A 65 -9.87 -2.71 12.54
C SER A 65 -10.57 -3.24 11.30
N THR A 66 -10.22 -2.69 10.13
CA THR A 66 -10.62 -3.28 8.85
C THR A 66 -9.90 -4.60 8.63
N TYR A 67 -10.54 -5.53 7.93
CA TYR A 67 -10.00 -6.86 7.60
C TYR A 67 -8.59 -6.82 6.98
N GLU A 68 -8.23 -5.75 6.26
CA GLU A 68 -6.91 -5.59 5.63
C GLU A 68 -5.79 -5.17 6.60
N THR A 69 -6.13 -4.71 7.80
CA THR A 69 -5.15 -4.14 8.73
C THR A 69 -4.12 -5.17 9.20
N PRO A 70 -4.50 -6.41 9.60
CA PRO A 70 -3.53 -7.44 10.00
C PRO A 70 -2.54 -7.82 8.90
N GLY A 71 -2.94 -7.78 7.63
CA GLY A 71 -2.03 -8.03 6.50
C GLY A 71 -0.79 -7.13 6.54
N ARG A 72 -0.92 -5.88 6.99
CA ARG A 72 0.23 -4.96 7.16
C ARG A 72 1.18 -5.42 8.26
N LEU A 73 0.64 -5.87 9.40
CA LEU A 73 1.43 -6.44 10.48
C LEU A 73 2.15 -7.71 10.01
N TYR A 74 1.47 -8.57 9.25
CA TYR A 74 2.05 -9.83 8.75
C TYR A 74 3.25 -9.56 7.85
N ALA A 75 3.15 -8.55 6.97
CA ALA A 75 4.27 -8.12 6.14
C ALA A 75 5.45 -7.61 6.97
N GLN A 76 5.19 -6.87 8.05
CA GLN A 76 6.23 -6.39 8.97
C GLN A 76 6.92 -7.53 9.72
N MET A 77 6.18 -8.56 10.13
CA MET A 77 6.73 -9.77 10.77
C MET A 77 7.70 -10.50 9.83
N ALA A 78 7.30 -10.71 8.58
CA ALA A 78 8.17 -11.31 7.56
C ALA A 78 9.40 -10.43 7.28
N GLU A 79 9.23 -9.12 7.15
CA GLU A 79 10.36 -8.20 6.94
C GLU A 79 11.34 -8.15 8.10
N PHE A 80 10.84 -8.22 9.34
CA PHE A 80 11.70 -8.29 10.51
C PHE A 80 12.58 -9.53 10.44
N ASP A 81 11.98 -10.69 10.15
CA ASP A 81 12.69 -11.95 9.97
C ASP A 81 13.72 -11.87 8.84
N ARG A 82 13.39 -11.22 7.72
CA ARG A 82 14.32 -10.94 6.62
C ARG A 82 15.53 -10.12 7.07
N LEU A 83 15.26 -9.00 7.75
CA LEU A 83 16.29 -8.02 8.14
C LEU A 83 17.18 -8.52 9.28
N THR A 84 16.69 -9.47 10.07
CA THR A 84 17.40 -10.08 11.19
C THR A 84 17.90 -11.50 10.89
N ASN A 85 17.66 -12.00 9.68
CA ASN A 85 18.07 -13.32 9.20
C ASN A 85 17.61 -14.47 10.11
N GLN A 86 16.32 -14.50 10.42
CA GLN A 86 15.69 -15.50 11.27
C GLN A 86 14.33 -15.91 10.68
N THR A 87 13.68 -16.90 11.31
CA THR A 87 12.35 -17.37 10.90
C THR A 87 11.34 -17.40 12.04
N LYS A 88 11.50 -16.47 13.00
CA LYS A 88 10.74 -16.41 14.25
C LYS A 88 9.23 -16.39 14.03
N TYR A 89 8.77 -15.72 12.98
CA TYR A 89 7.34 -15.50 12.73
C TYR A 89 6.75 -16.44 11.67
N LYS A 90 7.53 -17.35 11.10
CA LYS A 90 7.07 -18.23 10.01
C LYS A 90 5.80 -19.00 10.39
N ASP A 91 5.85 -19.78 11.47
CA ASP A 91 4.76 -20.68 11.84
C ASP A 91 3.49 -19.93 12.27
N ILE A 92 3.67 -18.81 12.99
CA ILE A 92 2.53 -18.00 13.41
C ILE A 92 1.86 -17.32 12.21
N LEU A 93 2.64 -16.91 11.21
CA LEU A 93 2.10 -16.38 9.96
C LEU A 93 1.30 -17.44 9.22
N LYS A 94 1.84 -18.67 9.06
CA LYS A 94 1.09 -19.77 8.41
C LYS A 94 -0.27 -19.98 9.06
N ARG A 95 -0.31 -20.04 10.40
CA ARG A 95 -1.55 -20.17 11.16
C ARG A 95 -2.48 -18.99 10.89
N TYR A 96 -2.00 -17.77 11.03
CA TYR A 96 -2.86 -16.59 10.92
C TYR A 96 -3.41 -16.33 9.52
N PHE A 97 -2.67 -16.67 8.46
CA PHE A 97 -3.21 -16.63 7.10
C PHE A 97 -4.40 -17.60 6.94
N ALA A 98 -4.27 -18.84 7.42
CA ALA A 98 -5.34 -19.83 7.35
C ALA A 98 -6.58 -19.42 8.16
N GLU A 99 -6.37 -18.82 9.35
CA GLU A 99 -7.44 -18.32 10.20
C GLU A 99 -8.17 -17.11 9.58
N ALA A 100 -7.42 -16.18 8.98
CA ALA A 100 -8.00 -15.01 8.31
C ALA A 100 -8.86 -15.42 7.10
N GLU A 101 -8.39 -16.37 6.29
CA GLU A 101 -9.15 -16.92 5.16
C GLU A 101 -10.43 -17.62 5.64
N SER A 102 -10.35 -18.40 6.73
CA SER A 102 -11.51 -19.09 7.31
C SER A 102 -12.55 -18.12 7.89
N PHE A 103 -12.10 -16.98 8.43
CA PHE A 103 -12.99 -15.95 8.97
C PHE A 103 -13.77 -15.21 7.88
N HIS A 104 -13.18 -15.05 6.70
CA HIS A 104 -13.79 -14.29 5.60
C HIS A 104 -13.70 -15.03 4.26
N PRO A 105 -14.36 -16.20 4.14
CA PRO A 105 -14.22 -17.07 2.99
C PRO A 105 -14.80 -16.40 1.73
N GLY A 106 -14.08 -16.52 0.62
CA GLY A 106 -14.52 -16.04 -0.69
C GLY A 106 -14.40 -14.53 -0.91
N HIS A 107 -13.76 -13.77 -0.02
CA HIS A 107 -13.21 -12.48 -0.42
C HIS A 107 -11.86 -12.70 -1.10
N ASP A 108 -11.66 -11.99 -2.22
CA ASP A 108 -10.35 -11.88 -2.86
C ASP A 108 -9.32 -11.54 -1.80
N VAL A 109 -8.24 -12.34 -1.73
CA VAL A 109 -7.13 -12.09 -0.80
C VAL A 109 -6.71 -10.64 -1.00
N SER A 110 -7.00 -9.79 0.00
CA SER A 110 -6.85 -8.36 -0.17
C SER A 110 -5.40 -8.01 -0.49
N ALA A 111 -5.18 -6.87 -1.16
CA ALA A 111 -3.84 -6.47 -1.57
C ALA A 111 -2.83 -6.46 -0.41
N SER A 112 -3.30 -6.19 0.82
CA SER A 112 -2.48 -6.25 2.03
C SER A 112 -2.00 -7.66 2.39
N TYR A 113 -2.87 -8.68 2.34
CA TYR A 113 -2.51 -10.07 2.58
C TYR A 113 -1.66 -10.64 1.45
N GLY A 114 -1.97 -10.31 0.19
CA GLY A 114 -1.14 -10.69 -0.95
C GLY A 114 0.27 -10.12 -0.86
N TYR A 115 0.39 -8.85 -0.50
CA TYR A 115 1.69 -8.22 -0.25
C TYR A 115 2.43 -8.93 0.89
N ALA A 116 1.77 -9.19 2.02
CA ALA A 116 2.37 -9.90 3.14
C ALA A 116 2.83 -11.31 2.78
N ALA A 117 2.04 -12.06 2.02
CA ALA A 117 2.37 -13.38 1.54
C ALA A 117 3.58 -13.36 0.61
N ALA A 118 3.67 -12.37 -0.29
CA ALA A 118 4.84 -12.17 -1.14
C ALA A 118 6.11 -11.86 -0.32
N ARG A 119 6.02 -11.03 0.73
CA ARG A 119 7.14 -10.79 1.65
C ARG A 119 7.52 -12.07 2.40
N ALA A 120 6.55 -12.82 2.91
CA ALA A 120 6.78 -14.08 3.62
C ALA A 120 7.47 -15.12 2.71
N TYR A 121 7.02 -15.28 1.47
CA TYR A 121 7.66 -16.17 0.49
C TYR A 121 9.12 -15.77 0.21
N ALA A 122 9.40 -14.48 0.03
CA ALA A 122 10.75 -13.99 -0.22
C ALA A 122 11.74 -14.32 0.93
N VAL A 123 11.23 -14.54 2.14
CA VAL A 123 12.04 -14.87 3.33
C VAL A 123 12.10 -16.37 3.56
N TYR A 124 10.96 -17.04 3.52
CA TYR A 124 10.83 -18.42 3.99
C TYR A 124 10.85 -19.47 2.88
N GLN A 125 10.72 -19.05 1.61
CA GLN A 125 10.62 -19.91 0.43
C GLN A 125 9.58 -21.03 0.57
N ASP A 126 8.51 -20.76 1.33
CA ASP A 126 7.43 -21.72 1.60
C ASP A 126 6.33 -21.56 0.54
N PRO A 127 5.99 -22.62 -0.22
CA PRO A 127 5.06 -22.53 -1.33
C PRO A 127 3.66 -22.08 -0.91
N ASP A 128 3.23 -22.33 0.34
CA ASP A 128 1.92 -21.90 0.82
C ASP A 128 1.78 -20.36 0.76
N PHE A 129 2.86 -19.62 1.06
CA PHE A 129 2.87 -18.16 0.92
C PHE A 129 2.91 -17.71 -0.54
N LEU A 130 3.55 -18.49 -1.42
CA LEU A 130 3.54 -18.19 -2.85
C LEU A 130 2.13 -18.32 -3.43
N ASP A 131 1.42 -19.38 -3.08
CA ASP A 131 0.06 -19.64 -3.56
C ASP A 131 -0.91 -18.53 -3.12
N LEU A 132 -0.80 -18.07 -1.87
CA LEU A 132 -1.56 -16.92 -1.37
C LEU A 132 -1.24 -15.62 -2.13
N ALA A 133 0.05 -15.36 -2.39
CA ALA A 133 0.49 -14.19 -3.13
C ALA A 133 -0.01 -14.20 -4.59
N VAL A 134 0.10 -15.35 -5.26
CA VAL A 134 -0.38 -15.54 -6.64
C VAL A 134 -1.89 -15.39 -6.73
N THR A 135 -2.63 -15.93 -5.75
CA THR A 135 -4.09 -15.79 -5.68
C THR A 135 -4.49 -14.33 -5.58
N SER A 136 -3.92 -13.59 -4.62
CA SER A 136 -4.19 -12.16 -4.45
C SER A 136 -3.84 -11.35 -5.70
N TRP A 137 -2.68 -11.59 -6.30
CA TRP A 137 -2.25 -10.92 -7.53
C TRP A 137 -3.21 -11.19 -8.69
N THR A 138 -3.64 -12.44 -8.85
CA THR A 138 -4.53 -12.85 -9.93
C THR A 138 -5.91 -12.20 -9.80
N SER A 139 -6.45 -12.14 -8.58
CA SER A 139 -7.69 -11.41 -8.28
C SER A 139 -7.54 -9.91 -8.57
N ALA A 140 -6.52 -9.26 -8.01
CA ALA A 140 -6.29 -7.82 -8.19
C ALA A 140 -6.07 -7.45 -9.66
N ARG A 141 -5.40 -8.30 -10.45
CA ARG A 141 -5.13 -8.08 -11.86
C ARG A 141 -6.40 -7.90 -12.69
N GLN A 142 -7.52 -8.50 -12.31
CA GLN A 142 -8.80 -8.32 -12.99
C GLN A 142 -9.28 -6.86 -12.95
N TYR A 143 -8.83 -6.09 -11.97
CA TYR A 143 -9.14 -4.67 -11.80
C TYR A 143 -8.10 -3.71 -12.37
N THR A 144 -7.05 -4.25 -13.02
CA THR A 144 -6.03 -3.46 -13.71
C THR A 144 -6.38 -3.32 -15.19
N ILE A 145 -5.93 -2.22 -15.82
CA ILE A 145 -6.15 -1.96 -17.23
C ILE A 145 -5.02 -2.60 -18.03
N SER A 146 -5.36 -3.49 -18.97
CA SER A 146 -4.41 -4.06 -19.93
C SER A 146 -4.16 -3.11 -21.11
N LYS A 147 -3.11 -3.38 -21.90
CA LYS A 147 -2.84 -2.61 -23.14
C LYS A 147 -3.99 -2.76 -24.14
N GLU A 148 -4.57 -3.95 -24.22
CA GLU A 148 -5.68 -4.28 -25.08
C GLU A 148 -6.94 -3.53 -24.66
N GLN A 149 -7.22 -3.47 -23.35
CA GLN A 149 -8.33 -2.68 -22.79
C GLN A 149 -8.15 -1.18 -23.01
N THR A 150 -6.90 -0.69 -22.97
CA THR A 150 -6.59 0.70 -23.34
C THR A 150 -6.90 0.98 -24.81
N ALA A 151 -6.61 0.03 -25.70
CA ALA A 151 -6.90 0.15 -27.13
C ALA A 151 -8.40 0.03 -27.45
N SER A 152 -9.12 -0.84 -26.73
CA SER A 152 -10.57 -1.01 -26.91
C SER A 152 -11.39 0.08 -26.22
N GLY A 153 -10.77 0.89 -25.35
CA GLY A 153 -11.46 1.92 -24.58
C GLY A 153 -12.39 1.35 -23.50
N THR A 154 -12.29 0.07 -23.15
CA THR A 154 -13.26 -0.63 -22.29
C THR A 154 -12.57 -1.59 -21.32
N THR A 155 -13.19 -1.85 -20.17
CA THR A 155 -12.74 -2.87 -19.21
C THR A 155 -13.88 -3.82 -18.85
N GLY A 156 -13.55 -5.09 -18.56
CA GLY A 156 -14.55 -6.12 -18.23
C GLY A 156 -15.21 -5.95 -16.86
N VAL A 157 -14.59 -5.18 -15.96
CA VAL A 157 -15.03 -5.03 -14.56
C VAL A 157 -15.76 -3.71 -14.28
N LYS A 158 -15.65 -2.69 -15.14
CA LYS A 158 -16.31 -1.40 -14.94
C LYS A 158 -16.82 -0.80 -16.25
N GLN A 159 -18.03 -0.26 -16.21
CA GLN A 159 -18.71 0.34 -17.37
C GLN A 159 -18.36 1.84 -17.50
N PHE A 160 -17.10 2.14 -17.83
CA PHE A 160 -16.72 3.50 -18.25
C PHE A 160 -15.73 3.44 -19.41
N SER A 161 -15.77 4.47 -20.26
CA SER A 161 -14.85 4.60 -21.38
C SER A 161 -13.46 5.00 -20.89
N LEU A 162 -12.45 4.23 -21.27
CA LEU A 162 -11.05 4.56 -21.06
C LEU A 162 -10.61 5.58 -22.10
N SER A 163 -10.15 6.75 -21.64
CA SER A 163 -9.53 7.73 -22.53
C SER A 163 -8.06 7.37 -22.74
N SER A 164 -7.62 7.29 -24.00
CA SER A 164 -6.22 7.02 -24.37
C SER A 164 -5.29 8.21 -24.10
N SER A 165 -5.87 9.37 -23.77
CA SER A 165 -5.13 10.58 -23.41
C SER A 165 -5.75 11.19 -22.16
N CYS A 166 -4.92 11.64 -21.23
CA CYS A 166 -5.37 12.61 -20.24
C CYS A 166 -5.88 13.85 -21.00
N PRO A 167 -7.02 14.44 -20.61
CA PRO A 167 -7.43 15.72 -21.17
C PRO A 167 -6.24 16.67 -21.06
N SER A 168 -5.87 17.33 -22.16
CA SER A 168 -4.82 18.36 -22.20
C SER A 168 -5.16 19.60 -21.35
N GLN A 169 -6.24 19.55 -20.57
CA GLN A 169 -6.65 20.55 -19.60
C GLN A 169 -6.08 20.22 -18.22
N GLY A 170 -4.75 20.16 -18.17
CA GLY A 170 -3.97 20.47 -16.96
C GLY A 170 -3.16 21.72 -17.26
N PRO A 171 -3.04 22.69 -16.32
CA PRO A 171 -2.31 23.93 -16.58
C PRO A 171 -0.81 23.61 -16.65
N GLY A 172 -0.29 23.38 -17.86
CA GLY A 172 1.13 23.05 -18.04
C GLY A 172 1.55 22.39 -19.35
N GLY A 173 0.63 22.12 -20.29
CA GLY A 173 1.00 21.62 -21.61
C GLY A 173 1.65 22.71 -22.48
N LYS A 174 2.94 23.04 -22.23
CA LYS A 174 3.76 23.69 -23.25
C LYS A 174 4.44 22.61 -24.09
N ASN A 175 4.09 22.61 -25.37
CA ASN A 175 4.79 21.89 -26.43
C ASN A 175 6.28 22.24 -26.38
N LEU A 176 7.14 21.22 -26.29
CA LEU A 176 8.56 21.36 -26.61
C LEU A 176 8.68 21.32 -28.13
N GLN A 177 8.96 22.48 -28.73
CA GLN A 177 9.75 22.57 -29.95
C GLN A 177 11.23 22.63 -29.56
#